data_AF-A0A258UKA9-F1
#
_entry.id   AF-A0A258UKA9-F1
#
_cell.length_a   1.000
_cell.length_b   1.000
_cell.length_c   1.000
_cell.angle_alpha   90.00
_cell.angle_beta   90.00
_cell.angle_gamma   90.00
#
_symmetry.space_group_name_H-M   'P 1'
#
loop_
_entity.id
_entity.type
_entity.pdbx_description
1 polymer ?
#
loop_
_entity_poly.entity_id
_entity_poly.type
_entity_poly.pdbx_seq_one_letter_code
_entity_poly.pdbx_strand_id
1 'polypeptide(L)'
;MQRIVDAENSDLFDVLAHVAFALQPLTRSNRVAIAEKDIHQHFADKQSAFIDFVLGQYIKQGVDELSQEKLKDLIGLKYQSIHDATSELGNTSEIRHLFVGFQMYLYRSISDAGL
;
A
#
# COMPACT_ATOMS: atom_id res chain seq x y z
N MET A 1 24.54 -25.95 -16.87
CA MET A 1 23.61 -27.09 -16.80
C MET A 1 22.61 -26.82 -15.70
N GLN A 2 21.33 -26.84 -16.07
CA GLN A 2 20.17 -26.61 -15.23
C GLN A 2 20.05 -27.72 -14.19
N ARG A 3 19.84 -27.38 -12.92
CA ARG A 3 19.25 -28.30 -11.95
C ARG A 3 17.90 -27.72 -11.55
N ILE A 4 16.90 -28.20 -12.27
CA ILE A 4 15.50 -28.27 -11.89
C ILE A 4 15.49 -28.83 -10.47
N VAL A 5 15.01 -28.03 -9.53
CA VAL A 5 14.78 -28.51 -8.16
C VAL A 5 13.52 -29.36 -8.23
N ASP A 6 13.68 -30.67 -8.03
CA ASP A 6 12.60 -31.64 -7.87
C ASP A 6 11.64 -31.16 -6.77
N ALA A 7 10.54 -30.55 -7.18
CA ALA A 7 9.41 -30.22 -6.32
C ALA A 7 8.24 -31.18 -6.56
N GLU A 8 8.52 -32.47 -6.78
CA GLU A 8 7.45 -33.48 -6.93
C GLU A 8 6.92 -34.02 -5.59
N ASN A 9 7.53 -33.64 -4.44
CA ASN A 9 7.09 -34.10 -3.11
C ASN A 9 7.15 -33.01 -2.00
N SER A 10 7.25 -31.73 -2.34
CA SER A 10 7.19 -30.67 -1.32
C SER A 10 5.75 -30.36 -0.98
N ASP A 11 5.36 -30.65 0.26
CA ASP A 11 4.04 -30.29 0.77
C ASP A 11 3.88 -28.76 0.80
N LEU A 12 2.63 -28.28 0.79
CA LEU A 12 2.30 -26.85 0.85
C LEU A 12 3.07 -26.11 1.96
N PHE A 13 3.36 -26.80 3.07
CA PHE A 13 4.13 -26.30 4.18
C PHE A 13 5.60 -26.01 3.84
N ASP A 14 6.24 -26.81 2.99
CA ASP A 14 7.63 -26.62 2.58
C ASP A 14 7.77 -25.46 1.58
N VAL A 15 6.77 -25.29 0.70
CA VAL A 15 6.70 -24.13 -0.20
C VAL A 15 6.45 -22.85 0.59
N LEU A 16 5.53 -22.87 1.56
CA LEU A 16 5.29 -21.73 2.46
C LEU A 16 6.52 -21.44 3.32
N ALA A 17 7.22 -22.45 3.83
CA ALA A 17 8.46 -22.28 4.59
C ALA A 17 9.58 -21.72 3.72
N HIS A 18 9.73 -22.18 2.47
CA HIS A 18 10.71 -21.66 1.53
C HIS A 18 10.43 -20.20 1.15
N VAL A 19 9.17 -19.84 0.90
CA VAL A 19 8.76 -18.44 0.65
C VAL A 19 8.90 -17.58 1.90
N ALA A 20 8.61 -18.12 3.09
CA ALA A 20 8.74 -17.41 4.36
C ALA A 20 10.20 -17.18 4.78
N PHE A 21 11.12 -18.05 4.39
CA PHE A 21 12.56 -17.93 4.71
C PHE A 21 13.39 -17.23 3.61
N ALA A 22 12.94 -17.19 2.36
CA ALA A 22 13.73 -16.62 1.25
C ALA A 22 13.65 -15.08 1.14
N LEU A 23 12.67 -14.43 1.79
CA LEU A 23 12.52 -12.98 1.79
C LEU A 23 12.14 -12.52 3.19
N GLN A 24 12.95 -11.69 3.84
CA GLN A 24 12.51 -11.02 5.07
C GLN A 24 11.22 -10.25 4.75
N PRO A 25 10.08 -10.57 5.39
CA PRO A 25 8.84 -9.88 5.11
C PRO A 25 8.99 -8.39 5.42
N LEU A 26 8.90 -7.54 4.40
CA LEU A 26 8.94 -6.09 4.58
C LEU A 26 7.72 -5.67 5.42
N THR A 27 7.98 -5.16 6.61
CA THR A 27 6.91 -4.67 7.50
C THR A 27 6.13 -3.55 6.82
N ARG A 28 4.86 -3.40 7.18
CA ARG A 28 3.99 -2.34 6.63
C ARG A 28 4.59 -0.95 6.87
N SER A 29 5.16 -0.72 8.05
CA SER A 29 5.85 0.53 8.38
C SER A 29 7.07 0.77 7.50
N ASN A 30 7.91 -0.24 7.27
CA ASN A 30 9.07 -0.10 6.39
C ASN A 30 8.65 0.15 4.94
N ARG A 31 7.59 -0.51 4.46
CA ARG A 31 7.02 -0.27 3.13
C ARG A 31 6.55 1.16 2.95
N VAL A 32 5.85 1.69 3.94
CA VAL A 32 5.42 3.09 3.95
C VAL A 32 6.61 4.03 3.94
N ALA A 33 7.61 3.82 4.81
CA ALA A 33 8.80 4.67 4.89
C ALA A 33 9.58 4.74 3.56
N ILE A 34 9.63 3.63 2.80
CA ILE A 34 10.28 3.62 1.48
C ILE A 34 9.44 4.40 0.46
N ALA A 35 8.12 4.23 0.46
CA ALA A 35 7.22 4.88 -0.49
C ALA A 35 6.96 6.37 -0.20
N GLU A 36 7.14 6.80 1.05
CA GLU A 36 6.81 8.16 1.53
C GLU A 36 7.50 9.25 0.71
N LYS A 37 8.77 9.05 0.37
CA LYS A 37 9.53 9.99 -0.46
C LYS A 37 8.91 10.17 -1.85
N ASP A 38 8.55 9.07 -2.52
CA ASP A 38 7.98 9.14 -3.85
C ASP A 38 6.58 9.76 -3.79
N ILE A 39 5.81 9.44 -2.76
CA ILE A 39 4.48 10.01 -2.52
C ILE A 39 4.58 11.54 -2.36
N HIS A 40 5.43 12.03 -1.46
CA HIS A 40 5.57 13.47 -1.22
C HIS A 40 6.15 14.24 -2.41
N GLN A 41 6.76 13.56 -3.39
CA GLN A 41 7.22 14.17 -4.64
C GLN A 41 6.14 14.27 -5.72
N HIS A 42 5.17 13.35 -5.73
CA HIS A 42 4.18 13.25 -6.82
C HIS A 42 2.81 13.82 -6.45
N PHE A 43 2.52 14.02 -5.16
CA PHE A 43 1.22 14.48 -4.67
C PHE A 43 1.33 15.84 -3.97
N ALA A 44 0.32 16.69 -4.14
CA ALA A 44 0.24 17.99 -3.47
C ALA A 44 0.02 17.85 -1.95
N ASP A 45 0.36 18.86 -1.15
CA ASP A 45 0.33 18.81 0.32
C ASP A 45 -0.95 18.21 0.92
N LYS A 46 -2.13 18.64 0.44
CA LYS A 46 -3.42 18.14 0.93
C LYS A 46 -3.65 16.66 0.56
N GLN A 47 -3.21 16.27 -0.64
CA GLN A 47 -3.30 14.90 -1.13
C GLN A 47 -2.34 13.98 -0.36
N SER A 48 -1.09 14.42 -0.17
CA SER A 48 -0.10 13.73 0.66
C SER A 48 -0.60 13.56 2.09
N ALA A 49 -1.19 14.59 2.70
CA ALA A 49 -1.76 14.48 4.03
C ALA A 49 -2.92 13.47 4.13
N PHE A 50 -3.75 13.34 3.08
CA PHE A 50 -4.76 12.27 3.01
C PHE A 50 -4.11 10.90 2.89
N ILE A 51 -3.13 10.75 2.00
CA ILE A 51 -2.39 9.50 1.81
C ILE A 51 -1.71 9.08 3.11
N ASP A 52 -0.99 9.96 3.79
CA ASP A 52 -0.30 9.68 5.06
C ASP A 52 -1.27 9.18 6.15
N PHE A 53 -2.48 9.75 6.17
CA PHE A 53 -3.54 9.28 7.06
C PHE A 53 -3.96 7.85 6.72
N VAL A 54 -4.19 7.54 5.44
CA VAL A 54 -4.53 6.18 4.98
C VAL A 54 -3.39 5.20 5.30
N LEU A 55 -2.14 5.60 5.06
CA LEU A 55 -0.96 4.78 5.39
C LEU A 55 -0.84 4.52 6.89
N GLY A 56 -1.20 5.49 7.73
CA GLY A 56 -1.30 5.31 9.17
C GLY A 56 -2.34 4.24 9.57
N GLN A 57 -3.50 4.20 8.89
CA GLN A 57 -4.49 3.14 9.11
C GLN A 57 -4.01 1.78 8.59
N TYR A 58 -3.39 1.75 7.41
CA TYR A 58 -2.77 0.55 6.84
C TYR A 58 -1.73 -0.08 7.77
N ILE A 59 -0.84 0.72 8.36
CA ILE A 59 0.17 0.26 9.32
C ILE A 59 -0.51 -0.37 10.56
N LYS A 60 -1.59 0.25 11.06
CA LYS A 60 -2.28 -0.19 12.28
C LYS A 60 -3.17 -1.41 12.05
N GLN A 61 -4.02 -1.37 11.03
CA GLN A 61 -5.17 -2.27 10.91
C GLN A 61 -4.97 -3.37 9.86
N GLY A 62 -4.28 -3.10 8.75
CA GLY A 62 -4.00 -4.14 7.75
C GLY A 62 -4.10 -3.65 6.32
N VAL A 63 -3.82 -4.57 5.39
CA VAL A 63 -3.95 -4.34 3.95
C VAL A 63 -5.39 -4.03 3.53
N ASP A 64 -6.37 -4.51 4.29
CA ASP A 64 -7.79 -4.27 4.02
C ASP A 64 -8.15 -2.78 3.99
N GLU A 65 -7.39 -1.93 4.70
CA GLU A 65 -7.57 -0.47 4.66
C GLU A 65 -7.28 0.16 3.29
N LEU A 66 -6.59 -0.56 2.41
CA LEU A 66 -6.32 -0.12 1.03
C LEU A 66 -7.45 -0.52 0.06
N SER A 67 -8.47 -1.24 0.53
CA SER A 67 -9.65 -1.58 -0.29
C SER A 67 -10.44 -0.33 -0.67
N GLN A 68 -10.92 -0.27 -1.91
CA GLN A 68 -11.79 0.82 -2.37
C GLN A 68 -13.10 0.91 -1.57
N GLU A 69 -13.55 -0.18 -0.96
CA GLU A 69 -14.73 -0.21 -0.10
C GLU A 69 -14.52 0.62 1.17
N LYS A 70 -13.28 0.72 1.65
CA LYS A 70 -12.91 1.51 2.85
C LYS A 70 -12.82 3.01 2.58
N LEU A 71 -12.77 3.44 1.31
CA LEU A 71 -12.56 4.84 0.96
C LEU A 71 -13.60 5.76 1.61
N LYS A 72 -14.88 5.36 1.62
CA LYS A 72 -15.95 6.16 2.24
C LYS A 72 -15.72 6.34 3.74
N ASP A 73 -15.33 5.27 4.44
CA ASP A 73 -15.10 5.30 5.87
C ASP A 73 -13.85 6.12 6.23
N LEU A 74 -12.79 5.99 5.43
CA LEU A 74 -11.56 6.77 5.57
C LEU A 74 -11.79 8.27 5.38
N ILE A 75 -12.63 8.64 4.40
CA ILE A 75 -13.06 10.02 4.19
C ILE A 75 -13.83 10.53 5.41
N GLY A 76 -14.80 9.76 5.90
CA GLY A 76 -15.57 10.13 7.10
C GLY A 76 -14.69 10.30 8.33
N LEU A 77 -13.67 9.43 8.49
CA LEU A 77 -12.77 9.47 9.64
C LEU A 77 -11.80 10.67 9.61
N LYS A 78 -11.33 11.11 8.44
CA LYS A 78 -10.41 12.27 8.33
C LYS A 78 -11.12 13.61 8.17
N TYR A 79 -12.16 13.67 7.33
CA TYR A 79 -12.80 14.92 6.89
C TYR A 79 -14.22 15.11 7.42
N GLN A 80 -14.76 14.18 8.21
CA GLN A 80 -16.15 14.19 8.73
C GLN A 80 -17.23 13.96 7.66
N SER A 81 -17.06 14.50 6.45
CA SER A 81 -17.99 14.31 5.33
C SER A 81 -17.31 14.22 3.97
N ILE A 82 -18.05 13.71 2.97
CA ILE A 82 -17.59 13.71 1.57
C ILE A 82 -17.48 15.14 1.02
N HIS A 83 -18.33 16.06 1.49
CA HIS A 83 -18.32 17.45 1.03
C HIS A 83 -17.02 18.14 1.43
N ASP A 84 -16.60 17.96 2.69
CA ASP A 84 -15.34 18.53 3.21
C ASP A 84 -14.12 17.88 2.56
N ALA A 85 -14.18 16.59 2.25
CA ALA A 85 -13.11 15.98 1.46
C ALA A 85 -13.03 16.56 0.04
N THR A 86 -14.18 16.85 -0.59
CA THR A 86 -14.17 17.37 -1.96
C THR A 86 -13.71 18.82 -2.09
N SER A 87 -13.87 19.64 -1.05
CA SER A 87 -13.33 21.00 -1.02
C SER A 87 -11.79 21.02 -0.88
N GLU A 88 -11.22 19.96 -0.29
CA GLU A 88 -9.79 19.84 -0.02
C GLU A 88 -9.03 19.06 -1.10
N LEU A 89 -9.63 17.99 -1.63
CA LEU A 89 -8.95 17.00 -2.47
C LEU A 89 -9.43 16.98 -3.92
N GLY A 90 -10.47 17.75 -4.25
CA GLY A 90 -11.10 17.76 -5.58
C GLY A 90 -12.35 16.88 -5.64
N ASN A 91 -12.84 16.61 -6.86
CA ASN A 91 -14.09 15.87 -7.03
C ASN A 91 -13.97 14.39 -6.61
N THR A 92 -15.10 13.71 -6.47
CA THR A 92 -15.13 12.31 -5.99
C THR A 92 -14.37 11.33 -6.88
N SER A 93 -14.27 11.60 -8.19
CA SER A 93 -13.48 10.79 -9.11
C SER A 93 -11.98 11.02 -8.88
N GLU A 94 -11.55 12.26 -8.64
CA GLU A 94 -10.17 12.61 -8.31
C GLU A 94 -9.74 11.96 -6.99
N ILE A 95 -10.59 11.98 -5.96
CA ILE A 95 -10.31 11.32 -4.68
C ILE A 95 -10.14 9.81 -4.87
N ARG A 96 -10.98 9.16 -5.69
CA ARG A 96 -10.84 7.73 -5.99
C ARG A 96 -9.54 7.45 -6.75
N HIS A 97 -9.21 8.25 -7.76
CA HIS A 97 -7.97 8.10 -8.52
C HIS A 97 -6.74 8.33 -7.65
N LEU A 98 -6.78 9.31 -6.76
CA LEU A 98 -5.75 9.55 -5.75
C LEU A 98 -5.57 8.31 -4.87
N PHE A 99 -6.67 7.80 -4.30
CA PHE A 99 -6.67 6.66 -3.38
C PHE A 99 -6.14 5.37 -4.02
N VAL A 100 -6.47 5.09 -5.28
CA VAL A 100 -5.95 3.91 -5.98
C VAL A 100 -4.53 4.16 -6.49
N GLY A 101 -4.28 5.37 -7.01
CA GLY A 101 -3.03 5.75 -7.65
C GLY A 101 -1.85 5.71 -6.71
N PHE A 102 -1.98 6.19 -5.47
CA PHE A 102 -0.83 6.18 -4.54
C PHE A 102 -0.37 4.76 -4.19
N GLN A 103 -1.26 3.75 -4.28
CA GLN A 103 -0.95 2.39 -3.85
C GLN A 103 0.15 1.76 -4.68
N MET A 104 0.32 2.17 -5.95
CA MET A 104 1.41 1.67 -6.78
C MET A 104 2.79 1.96 -6.17
N TYR A 105 2.93 3.08 -5.46
CA TYR A 105 4.20 3.47 -4.82
C TYR A 105 4.57 2.54 -3.66
N LEU A 106 3.58 1.97 -2.95
CA LEU A 106 3.83 0.97 -1.90
C LEU A 106 4.48 -0.32 -2.41
N TYR A 107 4.29 -0.64 -3.68
CA TYR A 107 4.78 -1.89 -4.28
C TYR A 107 5.89 -1.67 -5.30
N ARG A 108 5.95 -0.50 -5.93
CA ARG A 108 7.00 -0.15 -6.89
C ARG A 108 8.36 -0.02 -6.22
N SER A 109 8.42 0.60 -5.05
CA SER A 109 9.70 0.80 -4.34
C SER A 109 10.30 -0.49 -3.79
N ILE A 110 9.61 -1.64 -3.89
CA ILE A 110 10.18 -2.97 -3.63
C ILE A 110 10.94 -3.50 -4.83
N SER A 111 10.51 -3.16 -6.05
CA SER A 111 11.20 -3.57 -7.28
C SER A 111 12.50 -2.80 -7.49
N ASP A 112 12.58 -1.54 -7.04
CA ASP A 112 13.77 -0.70 -7.16
C ASP A 112 14.77 -0.89 -5.99
N ALA A 113 14.35 -1.53 -4.89
CA ALA A 113 15.19 -1.79 -3.72
C ALA A 113 16.16 -2.98 -3.88
N GLY A 114 16.30 -3.54 -5.09
CA GLY A 114 17.30 -4.55 -5.42
C GLY A 114 16.99 -5.93 -4.83
N LEU A 115 16.41 -6.78 -5.67
CA LEU A 115 16.81 -8.18 -5.76
C LEU A 115 18.06 -8.28 -6.63
#